data_AF-A0AAP0R385-F1
#
_entry.id   AF-A0AAP0R385-F1
#
_cell.length_a   1.000
_cell.length_b   1.000
_cell.length_c   1.000
_cell.angle_alpha   90.00
_cell.angle_beta   90.00
_cell.angle_gamma   90.00
#
_symmetry.space_group_name_H-M   'P 1'
#
loop_
_entity.id
_entity.type
_entity.pdbx_description
1 polymer ?
#
loop_
_entity_poly.entity_id
_entity_poly.type
_entity_poly.pdbx_seq_one_letter_code
_entity_poly.pdbx_strand_id
1 'polypeptide(L)'
;MSSYPIQNFDERQWIINIRRTLEEDQLENETEIPVCIFSVPKTLMSSDPVSLYTPQEVAIGPYHHLRPELHEMERYKLAAARRAQRQFYGDHKLQCVVDQLKELEPQIRACYHKYLKFSSETLAWMMAIDASFLLEFLQIYAMKDDKLPATSSSLSISHLVDYAGMKAAHNAILRDMSMLENQIPIFVEKNASSSIFIFGISRLFVAGNVNRFL
;
A
#
# COMPACT_ATOMS: atom_id res chain seq x y z
N MET A 1 -12.15 8.56 31.27
CA MET A 1 -13.08 8.61 30.12
C MET A 1 -12.30 9.22 28.97
N SER A 2 -11.93 8.41 27.96
CA SER A 2 -11.18 8.85 26.80
C SER A 2 -12.16 9.33 25.73
N SER A 3 -12.16 10.63 25.44
CA SER A 3 -12.95 11.25 24.38
C SER A 3 -12.20 11.09 23.06
N TYR A 4 -12.60 10.10 22.26
CA TYR A 4 -12.11 9.96 20.88
C TYR A 4 -12.53 11.20 20.08
N PRO A 5 -11.62 11.83 19.29
CA PRO A 5 -12.00 12.93 18.42
C PRO A 5 -12.97 12.39 17.36
N ILE A 6 -14.19 12.89 17.38
CA ILE A 6 -15.19 12.63 16.35
C ILE A 6 -14.63 13.24 15.06
N GLN A 7 -14.16 12.39 14.14
CA GLN A 7 -13.83 12.82 12.79
C GLN A 7 -15.07 13.50 12.20
N ASN A 8 -14.95 14.81 11.92
CA ASN A 8 -16.02 15.63 11.38
C ASN A 8 -16.53 14.99 10.07
N PHE A 9 -17.77 14.53 10.05
CA PHE A 9 -18.36 13.92 8.87
C PHE A 9 -18.74 15.02 7.88
N ASP A 10 -18.03 15.09 6.76
CA ASP A 10 -18.39 15.97 5.66
C ASP A 10 -19.51 15.34 4.82
N GLU A 11 -20.74 15.70 5.16
CA GLU A 11 -21.96 15.26 4.48
C GLU A 11 -21.99 15.67 3.00
N ARG A 12 -21.45 16.86 2.66
CA ARG A 12 -21.46 17.34 1.27
C ARG A 12 -20.54 16.51 0.40
N GLN A 13 -19.33 16.23 0.90
CA GLN A 13 -18.39 15.37 0.20
C GLN A 13 -18.93 13.95 0.06
N TRP A 14 -19.67 13.44 1.07
CA TRP A 14 -20.34 12.15 0.99
C TRP A 14 -21.40 12.13 -0.12
N ILE A 15 -22.30 13.12 -0.18
CA ILE A 15 -23.36 13.21 -1.21
C ILE A 15 -22.76 13.30 -2.62
N ILE A 16 -21.74 14.13 -2.83
CA ILE A 16 -21.07 14.29 -4.15
C ILE A 16 -20.52 12.94 -4.62
N ASN A 17 -19.88 12.20 -3.72
CA ASN A 17 -19.28 10.92 -4.04
C ASN A 17 -20.35 9.84 -4.31
N ILE A 18 -21.46 9.80 -3.57
CA ILE A 18 -22.57 8.86 -3.83
C ILE A 18 -23.17 9.10 -5.22
N ARG A 19 -23.42 10.35 -5.59
CA ARG A 19 -23.96 10.68 -6.92
C ARG A 19 -23.03 10.23 -8.03
N ARG A 20 -21.74 10.52 -7.89
CA ARG A 20 -20.71 10.09 -8.83
C ARG A 20 -20.68 8.56 -9.00
N THR A 21 -20.67 7.80 -7.90
CA THR A 21 -20.69 6.33 -7.96
C THR A 21 -21.95 5.79 -8.66
N LEU A 22 -23.12 6.36 -8.39
CA LEU A 22 -24.38 5.94 -9.02
C LEU A 22 -24.48 6.33 -10.50
N GLU A 23 -23.75 7.36 -10.94
CA GLU A 23 -23.64 7.76 -12.34
C GLU A 23 -22.63 6.89 -13.11
N GLU A 24 -21.56 6.45 -12.45
CA GLU A 24 -20.52 5.55 -13.00
C GLU A 24 -21.05 4.11 -13.19
N ASP A 25 -21.83 3.57 -12.24
CA ASP A 25 -22.49 2.24 -12.33
C ASP A 25 -23.46 2.12 -13.53
N GLN A 26 -23.95 3.24 -14.06
CA GLN A 26 -24.82 3.24 -15.24
C GLN A 26 -24.06 3.12 -16.57
N LEU A 27 -22.73 3.23 -16.57
CA LEU A 27 -21.90 3.22 -17.78
C LEU A 27 -21.04 1.95 -17.96
N GLU A 28 -20.82 1.13 -16.93
CA GLU A 28 -19.96 -0.05 -17.01
C GLU A 28 -20.76 -1.36 -16.93
N ASN A 29 -20.79 -2.11 -18.05
CA ASN A 29 -21.19 -3.50 -18.05
C ASN A 29 -19.93 -4.39 -17.95
N GLU A 30 -19.97 -5.37 -17.05
CA GLU A 30 -19.08 -6.54 -16.94
C GLU A 30 -17.63 -6.36 -16.44
N THR A 31 -17.44 -5.79 -15.25
CA THR A 31 -16.55 -6.43 -14.27
C THR A 31 -16.96 -5.95 -12.87
N GLU A 32 -17.84 -6.68 -12.21
CA GLU A 32 -18.19 -6.42 -10.81
C GLU A 32 -16.92 -6.65 -9.98
N ILE A 33 -16.15 -5.60 -9.70
CA ILE A 33 -14.93 -5.70 -8.89
C ILE A 33 -15.39 -5.99 -7.47
N PRO A 34 -15.20 -7.22 -6.97
CA PRO A 34 -15.73 -7.58 -5.69
C PRO A 34 -14.94 -6.85 -4.61
N VAL A 35 -15.66 -6.47 -3.56
CA VAL A 35 -15.06 -6.08 -2.29
C VAL A 35 -14.07 -7.16 -1.85
N CYS A 36 -12.79 -6.81 -1.68
CA CYS A 36 -11.72 -7.76 -1.36
C CYS A 36 -10.85 -7.35 -0.16
N ILE A 37 -11.02 -6.12 0.36
CA ILE A 37 -10.30 -5.58 1.51
C ILE A 37 -11.30 -5.31 2.63
N PHE A 38 -11.35 -6.24 3.58
CA PHE A 38 -12.34 -6.30 4.66
C PHE A 38 -11.80 -5.73 5.97
N SER A 39 -12.70 -5.23 6.82
CA SER A 39 -12.38 -4.87 8.19
C SER A 39 -12.53 -6.06 9.08
N VAL A 40 -11.73 -6.09 10.13
CA VAL A 40 -11.86 -7.09 11.16
C VAL A 40 -13.22 -6.93 11.84
N PRO A 41 -14.03 -8.01 11.90
CA PRO A 41 -15.30 -8.00 12.62
C PRO A 41 -15.14 -7.49 14.06
N LYS A 42 -16.08 -6.64 14.50
CA LYS A 42 -16.07 -6.08 15.86
C LYS A 42 -16.09 -7.15 16.96
N THR A 43 -16.67 -8.31 16.66
CA THR A 43 -16.71 -9.47 17.56
C THR A 43 -15.32 -10.02 17.86
N LEU A 44 -14.44 -10.10 16.85
CA LEU A 44 -13.05 -10.49 17.02
C LEU A 44 -12.27 -9.43 17.79
N MET A 45 -12.41 -8.15 17.42
CA MET A 45 -11.77 -7.04 18.14
C MET A 45 -12.20 -6.92 19.61
N SER A 46 -13.34 -7.48 20.00
CA SER A 46 -13.83 -7.48 21.39
C SER A 46 -13.31 -8.67 22.19
N SER A 47 -12.92 -9.76 21.52
CA SER A 47 -12.51 -11.02 22.15
C SER A 47 -10.99 -11.14 22.24
N ASP A 48 -10.28 -10.52 21.30
CA ASP A 48 -8.83 -10.59 21.14
C ASP A 48 -8.16 -9.21 21.30
N PRO A 49 -6.86 -9.16 21.64
CA PRO A 49 -6.13 -7.90 21.69
C PRO A 49 -6.14 -7.16 20.35
N VAL A 50 -6.49 -5.87 20.36
CA VAL A 50 -6.56 -5.00 19.17
C VAL A 50 -5.25 -4.99 18.36
N SER A 51 -4.11 -5.17 19.02
CA SER A 51 -2.78 -5.25 18.40
C SER A 51 -2.62 -6.43 17.43
N LEU A 52 -3.48 -7.46 17.50
CA LEU A 52 -3.45 -8.58 16.55
C LEU A 52 -4.03 -8.22 15.18
N TYR A 53 -4.75 -7.11 15.09
CA TYR A 53 -5.51 -6.69 13.91
C TYR A 53 -5.13 -5.30 13.41
N THR A 54 -4.23 -4.63 14.12
CA THR A 54 -3.83 -3.25 13.86
C THR A 54 -2.33 -3.22 13.57
N PRO A 55 -1.89 -2.61 12.45
CA PRO A 55 -0.46 -2.50 12.14
C PRO A 55 0.27 -1.68 13.21
N GLN A 56 1.52 -2.06 13.49
CA GLN A 56 2.35 -1.47 14.54
C GLN A 56 3.56 -0.70 13.99
N GLU A 57 4.05 -1.08 12.83
CA GLU A 57 5.21 -0.54 12.14
C GLU A 57 4.79 0.30 10.92
N VAL A 58 3.94 -0.24 10.03
CA VAL A 58 3.62 0.40 8.76
C VAL A 58 2.14 0.28 8.38
N ALA A 59 1.51 1.42 8.12
CA ALA A 59 0.21 1.45 7.45
C ALA A 59 0.40 1.23 5.95
N ILE A 60 -0.48 0.48 5.30
CA ILE A 60 -0.53 0.27 3.86
C ILE A 60 -1.99 0.44 3.45
N GLY A 61 -2.22 1.33 2.51
CA GLY A 61 -3.56 1.72 2.11
C GLY A 61 -4.28 2.59 3.15
N PRO A 62 -5.57 2.84 2.92
CA PRO A 62 -6.30 3.97 3.50
C PRO A 62 -6.86 3.74 4.90
N TYR A 63 -7.01 2.50 5.37
CA TYR A 63 -7.64 2.24 6.67
C TYR A 63 -6.80 2.67 7.86
N HIS A 64 -5.47 2.64 7.73
CA HIS A 64 -4.55 2.95 8.83
C HIS A 64 -3.63 4.15 8.54
N HIS A 65 -3.76 4.78 7.38
CA HIS A 65 -2.87 5.86 6.94
C HIS A 65 -2.81 7.07 7.90
N LEU A 66 -3.92 7.41 8.55
CA LEU A 66 -4.02 8.60 9.42
C LEU A 66 -3.59 8.34 10.88
N ARG A 67 -2.97 7.19 11.18
CA ARG A 67 -2.55 6.85 12.54
C ARG A 67 -1.22 7.53 12.87
N PRO A 68 -1.19 8.43 13.88
CA PRO A 68 0.02 9.16 14.24
C PRO A 68 1.19 8.24 14.60
N GLU A 69 0.91 7.08 15.17
CA GLU A 69 1.90 6.10 15.59
C GLU A 69 2.68 5.49 14.41
N LEU A 70 2.11 5.54 13.19
CA LEU A 70 2.70 4.94 11.98
C LEU A 70 3.34 5.99 11.06
N HIS A 71 3.25 7.28 11.41
CA HIS A 71 3.75 8.39 10.57
C HIS A 71 5.26 8.34 10.33
N GLU A 72 6.04 7.74 11.22
CA GLU A 72 7.49 7.65 11.02
C GLU A 72 7.85 6.87 9.76
N MET A 73 7.05 5.85 9.41
CA MET A 73 7.26 5.03 8.22
C MET A 73 6.95 5.76 6.91
N GLU A 74 6.12 6.82 6.93
CA GLU A 74 5.83 7.61 5.73
C GLU A 74 7.09 8.21 5.10
N ARG A 75 8.09 8.57 5.91
CA ARG A 75 9.38 9.08 5.40
C ARG A 75 10.12 8.02 4.58
N TYR A 76 10.05 6.76 5.00
CA TYR A 76 10.68 5.64 4.29
C TYR A 76 9.94 5.31 3.00
N LYS A 77 8.60 5.35 3.01
CA LYS A 77 7.80 5.16 1.81
C LYS A 77 8.06 6.26 0.77
N LEU A 78 8.10 7.52 1.19
CA LEU A 78 8.46 8.63 0.32
C LEU A 78 9.88 8.49 -0.23
N ALA A 79 10.82 7.99 0.57
CA ALA A 79 12.17 7.72 0.11
C ALA A 79 12.19 6.59 -0.94
N ALA A 80 11.40 5.52 -0.75
CA ALA A 80 11.24 4.45 -1.72
C ALA A 80 10.64 4.98 -3.03
N ALA A 81 9.56 5.76 -2.97
CA ALA A 81 8.94 6.39 -4.13
C ALA A 81 9.92 7.32 -4.90
N ARG A 82 10.76 8.09 -4.18
CA ARG A 82 11.82 8.91 -4.80
C ARG A 82 12.90 8.06 -5.47
N ARG A 83 13.27 6.92 -4.88
CA ARG A 83 14.24 5.99 -5.49
C ARG A 83 13.66 5.32 -6.72
N ALA A 84 12.42 4.85 -6.65
CA ALA A 84 11.68 4.34 -7.80
C ALA A 84 11.70 5.38 -8.93
N GLN A 85 11.31 6.63 -8.63
CA GLN A 85 11.33 7.73 -9.60
C GLN A 85 12.70 7.94 -10.27
N ARG A 86 13.81 7.78 -9.53
CA ARG A 86 15.18 7.94 -10.07
C ARG A 86 15.66 6.74 -10.88
N GLN A 87 15.15 5.54 -10.62
CA GLN A 87 15.51 4.34 -11.35
C GLN A 87 14.89 4.30 -12.76
N PHE A 88 13.84 5.10 -13.01
CA PHE A 88 13.31 5.30 -14.35
C PHE A 88 14.17 6.30 -15.13
N TYR A 89 14.84 5.82 -16.18
CA TYR A 89 15.45 6.70 -17.19
C TYR A 89 14.33 7.34 -18.04
N GLY A 90 14.12 8.66 -17.91
CA GLY A 90 13.23 9.46 -18.78
C GLY A 90 12.23 10.36 -18.04
N ASP A 91 11.34 11.01 -18.79
CA ASP A 91 10.31 11.94 -18.30
C ASP A 91 9.14 11.28 -17.54
N HIS A 92 9.20 9.97 -17.28
CA HIS A 92 8.17 9.21 -16.58
C HIS A 92 8.20 9.52 -15.08
N LYS A 93 7.53 10.61 -14.72
CA LYS A 93 7.40 11.07 -13.33
C LYS A 93 6.44 10.15 -12.57
N LEU A 94 6.65 10.03 -11.26
CA LEU A 94 5.69 9.41 -10.34
C LEU A 94 4.26 9.95 -10.53
N GLN A 95 4.14 11.21 -10.97
CA GLN A 95 2.88 11.83 -11.38
C GLN A 95 2.11 11.01 -12.43
N CYS A 96 2.77 10.44 -13.43
CA CYS A 96 2.10 9.63 -14.46
C CYS A 96 1.46 8.37 -13.86
N VAL A 97 2.11 7.76 -12.86
CA VAL A 97 1.56 6.62 -12.12
C VAL A 97 0.35 7.07 -11.30
N VAL A 98 0.43 8.23 -10.65
CA VAL A 98 -0.69 8.82 -9.92
C VAL A 98 -1.87 9.10 -10.84
N ASP A 99 -1.63 9.66 -12.02
CA ASP A 99 -2.70 9.97 -12.98
C ASP A 99 -3.42 8.70 -13.46
N GLN A 100 -2.67 7.62 -13.74
CA GLN A 100 -3.27 6.32 -14.06
C GLN A 100 -4.08 5.74 -12.89
N LEU A 101 -3.59 5.88 -11.65
CA LEU A 101 -4.29 5.41 -10.46
C LEU A 101 -5.55 6.23 -10.16
N LYS A 102 -5.61 7.49 -10.60
CA LYS A 102 -6.83 8.31 -10.52
C LYS A 102 -7.93 7.77 -11.44
N GLU A 103 -7.58 7.31 -12.65
CA GLU A 103 -8.55 6.66 -13.56
C GLU A 103 -9.08 5.34 -12.99
N LEU A 104 -8.27 4.64 -12.19
CA LEU A 104 -8.68 3.41 -11.50
C LEU A 104 -9.33 3.67 -10.14
N GLU A 105 -9.55 4.92 -9.74
CA GLU A 105 -10.01 5.25 -8.39
C GLU A 105 -11.35 4.61 -8.00
N PRO A 106 -12.38 4.57 -8.87
CA PRO A 106 -13.64 3.90 -8.56
C PRO A 106 -13.43 2.40 -8.25
N GLN A 107 -12.60 1.73 -9.06
CA GLN A 107 -12.24 0.33 -8.89
C GLN A 107 -11.47 0.08 -7.58
N ILE A 108 -10.55 0.99 -7.25
CA ILE A 108 -9.80 0.94 -6.00
C ILE A 108 -10.75 1.04 -4.82
N ARG A 109 -11.72 1.97 -4.86
CA ARG A 109 -12.74 2.11 -3.80
C ARG A 109 -13.62 0.88 -3.66
N ALA A 110 -14.04 0.28 -4.78
CA ALA A 110 -14.88 -0.91 -4.79
C ALA A 110 -14.22 -2.09 -4.05
N CYS A 111 -12.89 -2.14 -4.00
CA CYS A 111 -12.17 -3.15 -3.23
C CYS A 111 -12.34 -3.02 -1.71
N TYR A 112 -12.63 -1.83 -1.19
CA TYR A 112 -12.73 -1.57 0.25
C TYR A 112 -14.20 -1.62 0.71
N HIS A 113 -14.52 -2.55 1.60
CA HIS A 113 -15.88 -2.67 2.16
C HIS A 113 -16.34 -1.45 3.00
N LYS A 114 -15.40 -0.58 3.42
CA LYS A 114 -15.66 0.69 4.12
C LYS A 114 -15.52 1.86 3.15
N TYR A 115 -16.42 2.82 3.28
CA TYR A 115 -16.31 4.09 2.57
C TYR A 115 -15.03 4.85 2.94
N LEU A 116 -14.27 5.26 1.92
CA LEU A 116 -13.02 6.00 2.08
C LEU A 116 -13.26 7.52 1.98
N LYS A 117 -12.97 8.27 3.04
CA LYS A 117 -13.12 9.74 3.06
C LYS A 117 -11.89 10.48 2.52
N PHE A 118 -11.37 10.05 1.38
CA PHE A 118 -10.25 10.68 0.69
C PHE A 118 -10.72 11.28 -0.64
N SER A 119 -10.05 12.31 -1.14
CA SER A 119 -10.24 12.74 -2.53
C SER A 119 -9.62 11.69 -3.48
N SER A 120 -10.02 11.70 -4.75
CA SER A 120 -9.42 10.82 -5.77
C SER A 120 -7.90 11.02 -5.86
N GLU A 121 -7.45 12.27 -5.84
CA GLU A 121 -6.03 12.61 -5.86
C GLU A 121 -5.28 12.08 -4.62
N THR A 122 -5.82 12.28 -3.42
CA THR A 122 -5.19 11.78 -2.19
C THR A 122 -5.11 10.26 -2.19
N LEU A 123 -6.17 9.58 -2.64
CA LEU A 123 -6.19 8.12 -2.69
C LEU A 123 -5.16 7.59 -3.71
N ALA A 124 -5.07 8.20 -4.89
CA ALA A 124 -4.10 7.81 -5.91
C ALA A 124 -2.64 8.02 -5.45
N TRP A 125 -2.34 9.13 -4.78
CA TRP A 125 -1.02 9.37 -4.19
C TRP A 125 -0.66 8.35 -3.13
N MET A 126 -1.61 8.02 -2.25
CA MET A 126 -1.42 6.99 -1.23
C MET A 126 -1.09 5.64 -1.86
N MET A 127 -1.87 5.22 -2.88
CA MET A 127 -1.62 4.00 -3.62
C MET A 127 -0.23 3.98 -4.28
N ALA A 128 0.18 5.08 -4.92
CA ALA A 128 1.48 5.16 -5.60
C ALA A 128 2.66 5.06 -4.62
N ILE A 129 2.56 5.74 -3.48
CA ILE A 129 3.60 5.74 -2.43
C ILE A 129 3.69 4.37 -1.76
N ASP A 130 2.56 3.80 -1.38
CA ASP A 130 2.50 2.48 -0.72
C ASP A 130 2.96 1.37 -1.66
N ALA A 131 2.55 1.39 -2.94
CA ALA A 131 3.02 0.43 -3.93
C ALA A 131 4.53 0.54 -4.19
N SER A 132 5.08 1.76 -4.23
CA SER A 132 6.52 1.97 -4.37
C SER A 132 7.31 1.40 -3.19
N PHE A 133 6.79 1.58 -1.97
CA PHE A 133 7.38 1.02 -0.76
C PHE A 133 7.32 -0.51 -0.74
N LEU A 134 6.15 -1.09 -1.03
CA LEU A 134 5.96 -2.54 -1.11
C LEU A 134 6.91 -3.19 -2.10
N LEU A 135 7.02 -2.61 -3.30
CA LEU A 135 7.90 -3.12 -4.34
C LEU A 135 9.37 -3.14 -3.88
N GLU A 136 9.86 -2.05 -3.32
CA GLU A 136 11.23 -1.98 -2.81
C GLU A 136 11.45 -2.95 -1.64
N PHE A 137 10.50 -3.03 -0.71
CA PHE A 137 10.59 -3.94 0.42
C PHE A 137 10.66 -5.40 -0.03
N LEU A 138 9.81 -5.81 -0.98
CA LEU A 138 9.82 -7.16 -1.56
C LEU A 138 11.12 -7.46 -2.31
N GLN A 139 11.68 -6.49 -3.04
CA GLN A 139 12.99 -6.64 -3.69
C GLN A 139 14.11 -6.86 -2.66
N ILE A 140 14.15 -6.06 -1.59
CA ILE A 140 15.14 -6.21 -0.52
C ILE A 140 14.97 -7.55 0.19
N TYR A 141 13.73 -8.00 0.43
CA TYR A 141 13.45 -9.26 1.08
C TYR A 141 13.88 -10.46 0.23
N ALA A 142 13.54 -10.47 -1.07
CA ALA A 142 13.91 -11.53 -2.00
C ALA A 142 15.42 -11.64 -2.21
N MET A 143 16.15 -10.51 -2.24
CA MET A 143 17.60 -10.48 -2.44
C MET A 143 18.41 -10.90 -1.20
N LYS A 144 17.79 -11.00 -0.02
CA LYS A 144 18.48 -11.39 1.23
C LYS A 144 18.69 -12.90 1.38
N ASP A 145 17.99 -13.73 0.61
CA ASP A 145 18.21 -15.19 0.60
C ASP A 145 19.44 -15.61 -0.22
N ASP A 146 19.89 -14.75 -1.16
CA ASP A 146 21.13 -14.94 -1.90
C ASP A 146 22.25 -14.07 -1.30
N LYS A 147 23.39 -14.69 -0.97
CA LYS A 147 24.55 -14.05 -0.35
C LYS A 147 25.25 -13.05 -1.30
N LEU A 148 24.67 -11.87 -1.56
CA LEU A 148 25.38 -10.75 -2.18
C LEU A 148 25.54 -9.56 -1.22
N PRO A 149 26.70 -8.88 -1.26
CA PRO A 149 27.03 -7.82 -0.32
C PRO A 149 26.13 -6.60 -0.56
N ALA A 150 25.61 -6.07 0.53
CA ALA A 150 24.74 -4.90 0.60
C ALA A 150 25.35 -3.69 -0.15
N THR A 151 24.92 -3.46 -1.38
CA THR A 151 25.08 -2.18 -2.06
C THR A 151 23.99 -1.23 -1.55
N SER A 152 24.29 -0.60 -0.40
CA SER A 152 23.97 0.80 -0.07
C SER A 152 22.64 1.36 -0.58
N SER A 153 21.53 0.67 -0.32
CA SER A 153 20.17 1.16 -0.56
C SER A 153 19.15 0.65 0.46
N SER A 154 19.64 0.00 1.53
CA SER A 154 18.83 -0.46 2.64
C SER A 154 18.05 0.70 3.23
N LEU A 155 16.74 0.50 3.46
CA LEU A 155 16.00 1.11 4.55
C LEU A 155 16.98 1.25 5.72
N SER A 156 17.49 2.46 6.00
CA SER A 156 18.66 2.66 6.86
C SER A 156 18.25 2.54 8.33
N ILE A 157 17.82 1.35 8.73
CA ILE A 157 17.76 0.87 10.11
C ILE A 157 19.10 0.17 10.46
N SER A 158 19.94 -0.11 9.45
CA SER A 158 21.21 -0.84 9.56
C SER A 158 22.26 -0.20 10.47
N HIS A 159 22.11 1.08 10.84
CA HIS A 159 23.13 1.78 11.62
C HIS A 159 22.88 1.74 13.14
N LEU A 160 21.79 1.10 13.60
CA LEU A 160 21.37 1.11 15.01
C LEU A 160 21.05 -0.28 15.60
N VAL A 161 20.97 -1.34 14.80
CA VAL A 161 20.57 -2.68 15.27
C VAL A 161 21.42 -3.77 14.63
N ASP A 162 21.72 -4.82 15.39
CA ASP A 162 22.43 -6.00 14.90
C ASP A 162 21.61 -6.80 13.87
N TYR A 163 22.19 -7.85 13.30
CA TYR A 163 21.51 -8.69 12.31
C TYR A 163 20.16 -9.26 12.82
N ALA A 164 20.10 -9.61 14.11
CA ALA A 164 18.88 -10.13 14.72
C ALA A 164 17.79 -9.05 14.83
N GLY A 165 18.16 -7.83 15.22
CA GLY A 165 17.28 -6.67 15.26
C GLY A 165 16.77 -6.27 13.88
N MET A 166 17.63 -6.32 12.85
CA MET A 166 17.20 -6.09 11.47
C MET A 166 16.22 -7.15 10.98
N LYS A 167 16.44 -8.43 11.31
CA LYS A 167 15.52 -9.52 10.97
C LYS A 167 14.19 -9.39 11.71
N ALA A 168 14.22 -9.01 12.98
CA ALA A 168 13.02 -8.76 13.77
C ALA A 168 12.19 -7.61 13.21
N ALA A 169 12.83 -6.50 12.81
CA ALA A 169 12.17 -5.35 12.18
C ALA A 169 11.54 -5.73 10.83
N HIS A 170 12.26 -6.46 9.98
CA HIS A 170 11.71 -6.98 8.71
C HIS A 170 10.49 -7.88 8.94
N ASN A 171 10.57 -8.79 9.91
CA ASN A 171 9.44 -9.65 10.26
C ASN A 171 8.26 -8.86 10.83
N ALA A 172 8.51 -7.76 11.55
CA ALA A 172 7.46 -6.89 12.05
C ALA A 172 6.71 -6.18 10.91
N ILE A 173 7.45 -5.64 9.95
CA ILE A 173 6.88 -5.04 8.73
C ILE A 173 6.09 -6.09 7.92
N LEU A 174 6.61 -7.31 7.76
CA LEU A 174 5.89 -8.39 7.07
C LEU A 174 4.60 -8.81 7.76
N ARG A 175 4.59 -8.81 9.10
CA ARG A 175 3.36 -9.07 9.86
C ARG A 175 2.31 -8.01 9.52
N ASP A 176 2.68 -6.75 9.56
CA ASP A 176 1.79 -5.65 9.21
C ASP A 176 1.30 -5.74 7.76
N MET A 177 2.17 -6.06 6.80
CA MET A 177 1.81 -6.29 5.38
C MET A 177 0.87 -7.47 5.16
N SER A 178 0.70 -8.36 6.14
CA SER A 178 -0.21 -9.51 6.05
C SER A 178 -1.54 -9.29 6.78
N MET A 179 -1.73 -8.12 7.42
CA MET A 179 -2.97 -7.80 8.11
C MET A 179 -4.10 -7.47 7.13
N LEU A 180 -5.31 -7.96 7.40
CA LEU A 180 -6.48 -7.81 6.53
C LEU A 180 -6.84 -6.34 6.24
N GLU A 181 -6.69 -5.46 7.23
CA GLU A 181 -7.01 -4.03 7.08
C GLU A 181 -5.85 -3.20 6.50
N ASN A 182 -4.71 -3.82 6.21
CA ASN A 182 -3.48 -3.11 5.88
C ASN A 182 -2.99 -3.45 4.46
N GLN A 183 -3.90 -3.44 3.48
CA GLN A 183 -3.64 -3.87 2.11
C GLN A 183 -4.03 -2.79 1.09
N ILE A 184 -3.43 -2.88 -0.09
CA ILE A 184 -3.88 -2.22 -1.32
C ILE A 184 -4.36 -3.27 -2.34
N PRO A 185 -5.24 -2.93 -3.30
CA PRO A 185 -5.69 -3.90 -4.30
C PRO A 185 -4.53 -4.45 -5.14
N ILE A 186 -4.51 -5.76 -5.41
CA ILE A 186 -3.40 -6.41 -6.15
C ILE A 186 -3.21 -5.81 -7.55
N PHE A 187 -4.28 -5.31 -8.20
CA PHE A 187 -4.12 -4.66 -9.51
C PHE A 187 -3.49 -3.26 -9.41
N VAL A 188 -3.53 -2.60 -8.25
CA VAL A 188 -2.76 -1.37 -8.00
C VAL A 188 -1.29 -1.72 -8.01
N GLU A 189 -0.90 -2.79 -7.32
CA GLU A 189 0.46 -3.29 -7.42
C GLU A 189 0.80 -3.66 -8.85
N LYS A 190 -0.08 -4.35 -9.60
CA LYS A 190 0.19 -4.69 -11.01
C LYS A 190 0.25 -3.51 -11.96
N ASN A 191 -0.49 -2.42 -11.72
CA ASN A 191 -0.46 -1.23 -12.59
C ASN A 191 0.66 -0.28 -12.22
N ALA A 192 0.86 -0.03 -10.91
CA ALA A 192 2.05 0.62 -10.42
C ALA A 192 3.27 -0.15 -10.90
N SER A 193 3.28 -1.48 -10.72
CA SER A 193 4.25 -2.39 -11.30
C SER A 193 4.31 -2.21 -12.78
N SER A 194 3.34 -2.50 -13.63
CA SER A 194 3.40 -2.34 -15.10
C SER A 194 3.97 -0.99 -15.56
N SER A 195 3.59 0.12 -14.93
CA SER A 195 4.11 1.46 -15.22
C SER A 195 5.52 1.72 -14.66
N ILE A 196 5.90 1.04 -13.57
CA ILE A 196 7.25 0.93 -12.98
C ILE A 196 8.08 -0.22 -13.65
N PHE A 197 7.44 -1.16 -14.34
CA PHE A 197 7.95 -2.47 -14.77
C PHE A 197 8.21 -2.49 -16.26
N ILE A 198 7.91 -1.41 -17.00
CA ILE A 198 8.36 -1.30 -18.39
C ILE A 198 9.88 -1.54 -18.49
N PHE A 199 10.69 -1.39 -17.41
CA PHE A 199 12.08 -1.89 -17.41
C PHE A 199 12.61 -2.59 -16.13
N GLY A 200 11.87 -2.66 -15.02
CA GLY A 200 12.44 -3.14 -13.73
C GLY A 200 12.41 -4.65 -13.46
N ILE A 201 11.41 -5.38 -13.96
CA ILE A 201 11.19 -6.80 -13.56
C ILE A 201 11.49 -7.80 -14.68
N SER A 202 11.78 -7.33 -15.89
CA SER A 202 12.33 -8.16 -16.95
C SER A 202 13.68 -8.80 -16.59
N ARG A 203 14.30 -8.45 -15.45
CA ARG A 203 15.46 -9.17 -14.89
C ARG A 203 15.15 -10.17 -13.78
N LEU A 204 13.99 -10.09 -13.11
CA LEU A 204 13.60 -11.02 -12.05
C LEU A 204 12.66 -12.13 -12.56
N PHE A 205 11.73 -11.82 -13.47
CA PHE A 205 10.85 -12.85 -14.05
C PHE A 205 11.52 -13.69 -15.15
N VAL A 206 12.58 -13.18 -15.78
CA VAL A 206 13.37 -13.96 -16.77
C VAL A 206 14.37 -14.89 -16.09
N ALA A 207 14.60 -14.74 -14.78
CA ALA A 207 15.55 -15.54 -14.00
C ALA A 207 14.86 -16.39 -12.90
N GLY A 208 13.80 -17.12 -13.25
CA GLY A 208 13.43 -18.37 -12.57
C GLY A 208 12.61 -18.29 -11.27
N ASN A 209 11.55 -19.09 -11.26
CA ASN A 209 10.75 -19.55 -10.10
C ASN A 209 9.55 -18.70 -9.67
N VAL A 210 8.51 -18.72 -10.51
CA VAL A 210 7.13 -18.29 -10.19
C VAL A 210 6.39 -19.28 -9.25
N ASN A 211 6.98 -20.42 -8.90
CA ASN A 211 6.30 -21.47 -8.11
C ASN A 211 6.50 -21.41 -6.58
N ARG A 212 6.89 -20.27 -6.00
CA ARG A 212 7.16 -20.19 -4.55
C ARG A 212 6.19 -19.35 -3.72
N PHE A 213 5.11 -18.85 -4.33
CA PHE A 213 4.14 -17.95 -3.66
C PHE A 213 2.67 -18.41 -3.77
N LEU A 214 2.44 -19.71 -3.95
CA LEU A 214 1.16 -20.37 -3.68
C LEU A 214 1.36 -21.48 -2.64
#